data_AF-A0AAV7C6H6-F1
#
_entry.id   AF-A0AAV7C6H6-F1
#
_cell.length_a   1.000
_cell.length_b   1.000
_cell.length_c   1.000
_cell.angle_alpha   90.00
_cell.angle_beta   90.00
_cell.angle_gamma   90.00
#
_symmetry.space_group_name_H-M   'P 1'
#
loop_
_entity.id
_entity.type
_entity.pdbx_description
1 polymer ?
#
loop_
_entity_poly.entity_id
_entity_poly.type
_entity_poly.pdbx_seq_one_letter_code
_entity_poly.pdbx_strand_id
1 'polypeptide(L)'
;DEILKAAVMKYGKNQWSRIASLLHRKSAKQCKARWYEWLDPSIKKTEWSREEEEKLLHLAKLMPTQWRTIAPIIGRTAAQCLEHYEYLLDKAAQRDNEEEAADDPRKLKPPLYTAPSHPPF
;
A
#
# COMPACT_ATOMS: atom_id res chain seq x y z
N ASP A 1 -13.54 -17.09 0.68
CA ASP A 1 -13.65 -16.31 -0.57
C ASP A 1 -14.09 -17.15 -1.78
N GLU A 2 -13.72 -18.43 -1.87
CA GLU A 2 -14.12 -19.32 -2.99
C GLU A 2 -15.64 -19.42 -3.21
N ILE A 3 -16.43 -19.55 -2.14
CA ILE A 3 -17.90 -19.57 -2.24
C ILE A 3 -18.44 -18.26 -2.82
N LEU A 4 -17.85 -17.12 -2.44
CA LEU A 4 -18.24 -15.81 -2.96
C LEU A 4 -17.90 -15.69 -4.45
N LYS A 5 -16.74 -16.19 -4.89
CA LYS A 5 -16.37 -16.24 -6.31
C LYS A 5 -17.33 -17.10 -7.12
N ALA A 6 -17.57 -18.34 -6.69
CA ALA A 6 -18.49 -19.24 -7.36
C ALA A 6 -19.91 -18.67 -7.43
N ALA A 7 -20.38 -18.03 -6.36
CA ALA A 7 -21.69 -17.38 -6.33
C ALA A 7 -21.77 -16.19 -7.30
N VAL A 8 -20.74 -15.34 -7.38
CA VAL A 8 -20.71 -14.23 -8.34
C VAL A 8 -20.63 -14.74 -9.77
N MET A 9 -19.88 -15.81 -10.05
CA MET A 9 -19.86 -16.44 -11.37
C MET A 9 -21.23 -17.03 -11.75
N LYS A 10 -21.98 -17.57 -10.79
CA LYS A 10 -23.29 -18.21 -11.03
C LYS A 10 -24.45 -17.20 -11.13
N TYR A 11 -24.46 -16.16 -10.30
CA TYR A 11 -25.60 -15.22 -10.18
C TYR A 11 -25.31 -13.80 -10.69
N GLY A 12 -24.05 -13.50 -11.02
CA GLY A 12 -23.61 -12.18 -11.48
C GLY A 12 -23.43 -11.15 -10.36
N LYS A 13 -22.91 -9.97 -10.73
CA LYS A 13 -22.57 -8.86 -9.80
C LYS A 13 -23.77 -7.99 -9.41
N ASN A 14 -24.99 -8.37 -9.78
CA ASN A 14 -26.22 -7.61 -9.49
C ASN A 14 -27.09 -8.26 -8.39
N GLN A 15 -26.81 -9.49 -7.99
CA GLN A 15 -27.63 -10.27 -7.06
C GLN A 15 -26.96 -10.47 -5.68
N TRP A 16 -26.43 -9.39 -5.09
CA TRP A 16 -25.67 -9.47 -3.82
C TRP A 16 -26.46 -10.05 -2.65
N SER A 17 -27.77 -9.80 -2.58
CA SER A 17 -28.63 -10.38 -1.53
C SER A 17 -28.71 -11.91 -1.62
N ARG A 18 -28.78 -12.44 -2.85
CA ARG A 18 -28.80 -13.89 -3.12
C ARG A 18 -27.42 -14.52 -2.91
N ILE A 19 -26.36 -13.78 -3.22
CA ILE A 19 -25.00 -14.22 -2.92
C ILE A 19 -24.77 -14.29 -1.40
N ALA A 20 -25.23 -13.27 -0.67
CA ALA A 20 -25.11 -13.21 0.78
C ALA A 20 -25.89 -14.32 1.49
N SER A 21 -27.06 -14.72 0.98
CA SER A 21 -27.82 -15.84 1.57
C SER A 21 -27.08 -17.19 1.51
N LEU A 22 -26.08 -17.33 0.64
CA LEU A 22 -25.22 -18.52 0.54
C LEU A 22 -24.04 -18.48 1.53
N LEU A 23 -23.76 -17.31 2.12
CA LEU A 23 -22.64 -17.07 3.02
C LEU A 23 -23.15 -16.80 4.43
N HIS A 24 -23.03 -17.79 5.32
CA HIS A 24 -23.42 -17.65 6.70
C HIS A 24 -22.74 -16.43 7.36
N ARG A 25 -23.53 -15.61 8.07
CA ARG A 25 -23.11 -14.39 8.77
C ARG A 25 -22.46 -13.31 7.89
N LYS A 26 -22.64 -13.33 6.56
CA LYS A 26 -22.21 -12.22 5.70
C LYS A 26 -23.41 -11.51 5.08
N SER A 27 -23.39 -10.19 5.15
CA SER A 27 -24.38 -9.33 4.50
C SER A 27 -24.04 -9.09 3.02
N ALA A 28 -25.06 -8.71 2.24
CA ALA A 28 -24.90 -8.29 0.84
C ALA A 28 -23.84 -7.19 0.67
N LYS A 29 -23.82 -6.22 1.59
CA LYS A 29 -22.85 -5.12 1.58
C LYS A 29 -21.42 -5.61 1.77
N GLN A 30 -21.19 -6.54 2.70
CA GLN A 30 -19.86 -7.13 2.93
C GLN A 30 -19.42 -7.99 1.75
N CYS A 31 -20.33 -8.77 1.15
CA CYS A 31 -20.02 -9.57 -0.03
C CYS A 31 -19.64 -8.69 -1.23
N LYS A 32 -20.38 -7.60 -1.43
CA LYS A 32 -20.10 -6.60 -2.46
C LYS A 32 -18.73 -5.96 -2.25
N ALA A 33 -18.45 -5.45 -1.04
CA ALA A 33 -17.17 -4.83 -0.72
C ALA A 33 -16.01 -5.81 -0.97
N ARG A 34 -16.09 -7.02 -0.41
CA ARG A 34 -15.06 -8.06 -0.59
C ARG A 34 -14.80 -8.38 -2.06
N TRP A 35 -15.84 -8.42 -2.89
CA TRP A 35 -15.67 -8.65 -4.33
C TRP A 35 -14.87 -7.52 -4.99
N TYR A 36 -15.34 -6.28 -4.88
CA TYR A 36 -14.71 -5.13 -5.54
C TYR A 36 -13.35 -4.73 -4.95
N GLU A 37 -13.06 -5.13 -3.72
CA GLU A 37 -11.79 -4.82 -3.05
C GLU A 37 -10.71 -5.89 -3.23
N TRP A 38 -11.08 -7.18 -3.38
CA TRP A 38 -10.09 -8.27 -3.33
C TRP A 38 -10.28 -9.40 -4.35
N LEU A 39 -11.51 -9.67 -4.78
CA LEU A 39 -11.81 -10.87 -5.58
C LEU A 39 -12.05 -10.57 -7.06
N ASP A 40 -12.36 -9.33 -7.43
CA ASP A 40 -12.54 -8.97 -8.82
C ASP A 40 -11.21 -9.15 -9.59
N PRO A 41 -11.20 -9.92 -10.69
CA PRO A 41 -9.98 -10.22 -11.44
C PRO A 41 -9.39 -8.98 -12.13
N SER A 42 -10.13 -7.88 -12.25
CA SER A 42 -9.57 -6.61 -12.74
C SER A 42 -8.65 -5.91 -11.72
N ILE A 43 -8.67 -6.35 -10.46
CA ILE A 43 -7.81 -5.80 -9.42
C ILE A 43 -6.37 -6.24 -9.69
N LYS A 44 -5.54 -5.29 -10.11
CA LYS A 44 -4.11 -5.52 -10.26
C LYS A 44 -3.50 -5.81 -8.89
N LYS A 45 -2.84 -6.97 -8.79
CA LYS A 45 -2.03 -7.41 -7.64
C LYS A 45 -0.53 -7.34 -7.93
N THR A 46 -0.17 -6.73 -9.05
CA THR A 46 1.21 -6.51 -9.46
C THR A 46 1.84 -5.39 -8.65
N GLU A 47 3.16 -5.30 -8.67
CA GLU A 47 3.91 -4.20 -8.06
C GLU A 47 3.43 -2.84 -8.59
N TRP A 48 3.60 -1.78 -7.80
CA TRP A 48 3.30 -0.41 -8.20
C TRP A 48 4.40 0.09 -9.13
N SER A 49 4.01 0.55 -10.32
CA SER A 49 4.95 1.18 -11.23
C SER A 49 5.19 2.63 -10.82
N ARG A 50 6.39 3.16 -11.09
CA ARG A 50 6.71 4.57 -10.80
C ARG A 50 5.69 5.55 -11.38
N GLU A 51 5.20 5.29 -12.59
CA GLU A 51 4.13 6.09 -13.22
C GLU A 51 2.80 6.05 -12.46
N GLU A 52 2.46 4.90 -11.84
CA GLU A 52 1.27 4.76 -10.99
C GLU A 52 1.45 5.57 -9.69
N GLU A 53 2.64 5.54 -9.10
CA GLU A 53 2.99 6.29 -7.89
C GLU A 53 2.96 7.80 -8.12
N GLU A 54 3.55 8.29 -9.20
CA GLU A 54 3.54 9.70 -9.56
C GLU A 54 2.12 10.22 -9.77
N LYS A 55 1.28 9.44 -10.47
CA LYS A 55 -0.15 9.75 -10.62
C LYS A 55 -0.89 9.73 -9.29
N LEU A 56 -0.61 8.75 -8.42
CA LEU A 56 -1.22 8.66 -7.10
C LEU A 56 -0.94 9.89 -6.26
N LEU A 57 0.33 10.28 -6.15
CA LEU A 57 0.76 11.46 -5.40
C LEU A 57 0.15 12.74 -5.98
N HIS A 58 0.16 12.89 -7.30
CA HIS A 58 -0.43 14.03 -7.98
C HIS A 58 -1.94 14.15 -7.72
N LEU A 59 -2.69 13.06 -7.89
CA LEU A 59 -4.14 13.05 -7.68
C LEU A 59 -4.51 13.21 -6.21
N ALA A 60 -3.74 12.62 -5.28
CA ALA A 60 -3.95 12.80 -3.84
C ALA A 60 -3.75 14.25 -3.41
N LYS A 61 -2.80 14.96 -4.04
CA LYS A 61 -2.58 16.40 -3.82
C LYS A 61 -3.73 17.26 -4.35
N LEU A 62 -4.31 16.90 -5.51
CA LEU A 62 -5.45 17.62 -6.10
C LEU A 62 -6.77 17.32 -5.40
N MET A 63 -6.99 16.07 -4.98
CA MET A 63 -8.24 15.58 -4.40
C MET A 63 -7.96 14.81 -3.11
N PRO A 64 -7.70 15.51 -1.99
CA PRO A 64 -7.33 14.87 -0.74
C PRO A 64 -8.43 13.93 -0.26
N THR A 65 -8.05 12.71 0.14
CA THR A 65 -8.91 11.65 0.66
C THR A 65 -9.98 11.09 -0.29
N GLN A 66 -10.02 11.54 -1.56
CA GLN A 66 -11.00 11.08 -2.54
C GLN A 66 -10.59 9.79 -3.24
N TRP A 67 -10.18 8.78 -2.47
CA TRP A 67 -9.64 7.52 -3.01
C TRP A 67 -10.60 6.77 -3.93
N ARG A 68 -11.91 6.90 -3.72
CA ARG A 68 -12.93 6.31 -4.60
C ARG A 68 -12.96 6.93 -5.99
N THR A 69 -12.57 8.20 -6.11
CA THR A 69 -12.46 8.92 -7.38
C THR A 69 -11.10 8.65 -8.03
N ILE A 70 -10.04 8.54 -7.21
CA ILE A 70 -8.66 8.33 -7.67
C ILE A 70 -8.44 6.90 -8.18
N ALA A 71 -8.94 5.90 -7.44
CA ALA A 71 -8.85 4.47 -7.74
C ALA A 71 -9.12 4.10 -9.21
N PRO A 72 -10.26 4.47 -9.82
CA PRO A 72 -10.55 4.12 -11.21
C PRO A 72 -9.61 4.78 -12.22
N ILE A 73 -9.00 5.93 -11.90
CA ILE A 73 -8.04 6.63 -12.77
C ILE A 73 -6.70 5.89 -12.80
N ILE A 74 -6.26 5.38 -11.64
CA ILE A 74 -5.01 4.62 -11.50
C ILE A 74 -5.21 3.17 -11.97
N GLY A 75 -6.44 2.65 -11.92
CA GLY A 75 -6.75 1.25 -12.21
C GLY A 75 -6.42 0.31 -11.05
N ARG A 76 -6.48 0.83 -9.82
CA ARG A 76 -6.29 0.11 -8.55
C ARG A 76 -7.51 0.34 -7.66
N THR A 77 -7.66 -0.41 -6.57
CA THR A 77 -8.75 -0.18 -5.62
C THR A 77 -8.46 1.03 -4.72
N ALA A 78 -9.51 1.64 -4.15
CA ALA A 78 -9.36 2.77 -3.23
C ALA A 78 -8.53 2.42 -1.99
N ALA A 79 -8.69 1.19 -1.48
CA ALA A 79 -7.91 0.67 -0.36
C ALA A 79 -6.41 0.57 -0.72
N GLN A 80 -6.09 0.01 -1.89
CA GLN A 80 -4.69 -0.05 -2.36
C GLN A 80 -4.08 1.34 -2.55
N CYS A 81 -4.83 2.30 -3.08
CA CYS A 81 -4.36 3.66 -3.27
C CYS A 81 -4.02 4.34 -1.94
N LEU A 82 -4.89 4.19 -0.93
CA LEU A 82 -4.65 4.73 0.41
C LEU A 82 -3.41 4.09 1.04
N GLU A 83 -3.36 2.75 1.08
CA GLU A 83 -2.25 2.00 1.70
C GLU A 83 -0.91 2.34 1.04
N HIS A 84 -0.86 2.41 -0.29
CA HIS A 84 0.37 2.75 -1.00
C HIS A 84 0.76 4.22 -0.82
N TYR A 85 -0.21 5.13 -0.75
CA TYR A 85 0.05 6.54 -0.48
C TYR A 85 0.66 6.74 0.92
N GLU A 86 0.12 6.06 1.94
CA GLU A 86 0.67 6.07 3.29
C GLU A 86 2.09 5.50 3.33
N TYR A 87 2.33 4.40 2.63
CA TYR A 87 3.67 3.82 2.47
C TYR A 87 4.66 4.81 1.82
N LEU A 88 4.25 5.54 0.78
CA LEU A 88 5.09 6.54 0.12
C LEU A 88 5.44 7.71 1.03
N LEU A 89 4.49 8.15 1.87
CA LEU A 89 4.73 9.21 2.85
C LEU A 89 5.70 8.76 3.96
N ASP A 90 5.51 7.55 4.48
CA ASP A 90 6.40 6.97 5.49
C ASP A 90 7.83 6.80 4.95
N LYS A 91 7.95 6.27 3.73
CA LYS A 91 9.23 6.11 3.03
C LYS A 91 9.94 7.44 2.78
N ALA A 92 9.19 8.50 2.45
CA ALA A 92 9.76 9.83 2.29
C ALA A 92 10.27 10.38 3.64
N ALA A 93 9.44 10.29 4.69
CA ALA A 93 9.81 10.76 6.03
C ALA A 93 11.03 10.03 6.61
N GLN A 94 11.15 8.71 6.37
CA GLN A 94 12.33 7.95 6.77
C GLN A 94 13.59 8.41 6.04
N ARG A 95 13.47 8.69 4.73
CA ARG A 95 14.60 9.16 3.93
C ARG A 95 15.09 10.54 4.35
N ASP A 96 14.17 11.47 4.62
CA ASP A 96 14.53 12.80 5.14
C ASP A 96 15.28 12.69 6.48
N ASN A 97 14.83 11.80 7.38
CA ASN A 97 15.49 11.57 8.68
C ASN A 97 16.85 10.87 8.55
N GLU A 98 17.02 9.97 7.57
CA GLU A 98 18.30 9.33 7.27
C GLU A 98 19.30 10.29 6.62
N GLU A 99 18.84 11.16 5.71
CA GLU A 99 19.64 12.22 5.10
C GLU A 99 20.07 13.26 6.16
N GLU A 100 19.17 13.65 7.08
CA GLU A 100 19.50 14.52 8.23
C GLU A 100 20.49 13.85 9.20
N ALA A 101 20.39 12.53 9.39
CA ALA A 101 21.33 11.78 10.22
C ALA A 101 22.71 11.57 9.54
N ALA A 102 22.76 11.54 8.20
CA ALA A 102 23.98 11.39 7.41
C ALA A 102 24.72 12.73 7.21
N ASP A 103 23.99 13.86 7.20
CA ASP A 103 24.56 15.21 7.09
C ASP A 103 25.14 15.72 8.42
N ASP A 104 24.88 15.08 9.58
CA ASP A 104 25.53 15.44 10.84
C ASP A 104 26.97 14.89 10.94
N PRO A 105 28.02 15.72 10.75
CA PRO A 105 29.41 15.26 10.75
C PRO A 105 29.90 14.81 12.14
N ARG A 106 29.09 14.93 13.20
CA ARG A 106 29.48 14.56 14.58
C ARG A 106 29.29 13.06 14.88
N LYS A 107 28.65 12.30 14.00
CA LYS A 107 28.45 10.84 14.16
C LYS A 107 29.50 9.97 13.46
N LEU A 108 30.41 10.54 12.67
CA LEU A 108 31.57 9.84 12.13
C LEU A 108 32.59 9.59 13.25
N LYS A 109 32.53 8.41 13.88
CA LYS A 109 33.59 7.98 14.79
C LYS A 109 34.92 7.92 14.01
N PRO A 110 36.00 8.61 14.45
CA PRO A 110 37.28 8.51 13.79
C PRO A 110 37.82 7.07 13.89
N PRO A 111 38.57 6.58 12.89
CA PRO A 111 39.17 5.26 12.97
C PRO A 111 40.13 5.22 14.17
N LEU A 112 39.95 4.24 15.04
CA LEU A 112 40.82 4.00 16.20
C LEU A 112 42.22 3.68 15.69
N TYR A 113 43.09 4.67 15.64
CA TYR A 113 44.51 4.49 15.40
C TYR A 113 45.11 3.85 16.67
N THR A 114 45.25 2.53 16.69
CA THR A 114 45.95 1.82 17.75
C THR A 114 47.44 2.12 17.63
N ALA A 115 47.97 2.99 18.49
CA ALA A 115 49.39 3.28 18.56
C ALA A 115 50.19 2.06 19.07
N PRO A 116 51.40 1.79 18.54
CA PRO A 116 52.20 0.63 18.92
C PRO A 116 52.80 0.76 20.33
N SER A 117 52.84 -0.37 21.03
CA SER A 117 53.39 -0.58 22.38
C SER A 117 54.90 -0.33 22.46
N HIS A 118 55.33 0.54 23.38
CA HIS A 118 56.75 0.61 23.81
C HIS A 118 57.14 -0.59 24.68
N PRO A 119 58.39 -1.07 24.62
CA PRO A 119 58.88 -2.15 25.46
C PRO A 119 59.39 -1.64 26.83
N PRO A 120 59.43 -2.49 27.87
CA PRO A 120 59.96 -2.13 29.18
C PRO A 120 61.49 -2.24 29.24
N PHE A 121 62.11 -1.35 30.03
CA PHE A 121 63.42 -1.56 30.66
C PHE A 121 63.23 -2.29 32.00
#